data_AF-A0A3S0XSG6-F1
#
_entry.id   AF-A0A3S0XSG6-F1
#
_cell.length_a   1.000
_cell.length_b   1.000
_cell.length_c   1.000
_cell.angle_alpha   90.00
_cell.angle_beta   90.00
_cell.angle_gamma   90.00
#
_symmetry.space_group_name_H-M   'P 1'
#
loop_
_entity.id
_entity.type
_entity.pdbx_description
1 polymer ?
#
loop_
_entity_poly.entity_id
_entity_poly.type
_entity_poly.pdbx_seq_one_letter_code
_entity_poly.pdbx_strand_id
1 'polypeptide(L)'
;MITEFSLYVVVIKKGFLFVFGNEIVDVAPLQNLTELRSLWLGNNPITDIALLTNPGELEELLLFNTQVADISPLQGLNQRALARPVQHACG
;
A
#
# COMPACT_ATOMS: atom_id res chain seq x y z
N MET A 1 11.50 -24.34 -2.53
CA MET A 1 10.46 -24.51 -3.57
C MET A 1 9.17 -24.85 -2.86
N ILE A 2 8.41 -23.82 -2.49
CA ILE A 2 7.05 -24.00 -1.96
C ILE A 2 6.19 -22.95 -2.65
N THR A 3 5.76 -23.31 -3.84
CA THR A 3 4.62 -22.73 -4.53
C THR A 3 3.37 -23.28 -3.84
N GLU A 4 2.43 -22.41 -3.50
CA GLU A 4 1.12 -22.70 -2.87
C GLU A 4 1.11 -22.85 -1.34
N PHE A 5 1.05 -21.70 -0.65
CA PHE A 5 0.27 -21.60 0.59
C PHE A 5 -0.93 -20.67 0.33
N SER A 6 -2.08 -21.31 0.18
CA SER A 6 -3.44 -20.79 0.19
C SER A 6 -3.69 -19.49 0.94
N LEU A 7 -4.39 -18.57 0.27
CA LEU A 7 -5.63 -18.00 0.79
C LEU A 7 -5.56 -17.38 2.21
N TYR A 8 -4.54 -16.58 2.49
CA TYR A 8 -4.53 -15.71 3.66
C TYR A 8 -4.25 -14.27 3.18
N VAL A 9 -5.22 -13.39 3.41
CA VAL A 9 -5.09 -11.93 3.31
C VAL A 9 -5.08 -11.33 1.88
N VAL A 10 -6.03 -11.71 1.03
CA VAL A 10 -6.51 -10.79 -0.02
C VAL A 10 -8.04 -10.74 0.06
N VAL A 11 -8.56 -9.98 1.03
CA VAL A 11 -9.98 -9.63 1.03
C VAL A 11 -10.16 -8.50 0.04
N ILE A 12 -10.52 -8.82 -1.21
CA ILE A 12 -11.04 -7.82 -2.14
C ILE A 12 -12.54 -7.69 -1.85
N LYS A 13 -12.90 -6.76 -0.96
CA LYS A 13 -14.24 -6.18 -0.99
C LYS A 13 -14.18 -5.00 -1.95
N LYS A 14 -15.26 -4.72 -2.70
CA LYS A 14 -15.34 -3.51 -3.54
C LYS A 14 -14.82 -2.30 -2.75
N GLY A 15 -13.69 -1.74 -3.18
CA GLY A 15 -13.05 -0.59 -2.56
C GLY A 15 -12.05 -0.85 -1.42
N PHE A 16 -11.77 -2.09 -1.01
CA PHE A 16 -10.85 -2.37 0.10
C PHE A 16 -9.84 -3.43 -0.29
N LEU A 17 -8.55 -3.14 -0.07
CA LEU A 17 -7.46 -4.09 -0.22
C LEU A 17 -6.54 -4.04 1.00
N PHE A 18 -6.44 -5.17 1.69
CA PHE A 18 -5.57 -5.36 2.85
C PHE A 18 -4.54 -6.44 2.50
N VAL A 19 -3.26 -6.08 2.50
CA VAL A 19 -2.14 -6.97 2.16
C VAL A 19 -0.93 -6.71 3.08
N PHE A 20 -1.23 -6.56 4.37
CA PHE A 20 -0.24 -6.28 5.41
C PHE A 20 0.68 -7.49 5.68
N GLY A 21 1.98 -7.23 5.92
CA GLY A 21 2.90 -8.25 6.44
C GLY A 21 3.30 -9.32 5.43
N ASN A 22 3.50 -8.94 4.17
CA ASN A 22 3.94 -9.83 3.10
C ASN A 22 5.32 -9.42 2.57
N GLU A 23 5.74 -10.05 1.48
CA GLU A 23 6.98 -9.75 0.76
C GLU A 23 6.72 -8.92 -0.50
N ILE A 24 5.75 -8.01 -0.45
CA ILE A 24 5.40 -7.16 -1.60
C ILE A 24 6.50 -6.12 -1.80
N VAL A 25 7.17 -6.16 -2.95
CA VAL A 25 8.18 -5.18 -3.36
C VAL A 25 7.62 -4.23 -4.42
N ASP A 26 6.68 -4.72 -5.24
CA ASP A 26 6.13 -4.02 -6.40
C ASP A 26 4.62 -3.80 -6.26
N VAL A 27 4.19 -2.55 -6.44
CA VAL A 27 2.79 -2.12 -6.39
C VAL A 27 2.19 -1.85 -7.78
N ALA A 28 2.92 -2.10 -8.87
CA ALA A 28 2.44 -1.94 -10.24
C ALA A 28 1.09 -2.65 -10.51
N PRO A 29 0.81 -3.86 -9.99
CA PRO A 29 -0.48 -4.51 -10.17
C PRO A 29 -1.68 -3.71 -9.63
N LEU A 30 -1.45 -2.76 -8.71
CA LEU A 30 -2.49 -1.96 -8.07
C LEU A 30 -2.89 -0.73 -8.89
N GLN A 31 -2.10 -0.35 -9.90
CA GLN A 31 -2.29 0.88 -10.69
C GLN A 31 -3.69 0.97 -11.31
N ASN A 32 -4.26 -0.16 -11.73
CA ASN A 32 -5.55 -0.22 -12.40
C ASN A 32 -6.74 -0.38 -11.44
N LEU A 33 -6.51 -0.44 -10.13
CA LEU A 33 -7.57 -0.60 -9.13
C LEU A 33 -8.17 0.76 -8.76
N THR A 34 -8.79 1.40 -9.75
CA THR A 34 -9.33 2.78 -9.65
C THR A 34 -10.50 2.93 -8.69
N GLU A 35 -11.15 1.82 -8.31
CA GLU A 35 -12.26 1.79 -7.35
C GLU A 35 -11.81 1.63 -5.88
N LEU A 36 -10.49 1.58 -5.60
CA LEU A 36 -9.99 1.44 -4.22
C LEU A 36 -10.28 2.69 -3.38
N ARG A 37 -10.81 2.45 -2.19
CA ARG A 37 -11.07 3.43 -1.12
C ARG A 37 -10.11 3.28 0.05
N SER A 38 -9.76 2.04 0.42
CA SER A 38 -8.75 1.76 1.44
C SER A 38 -7.70 0.78 0.93
N LEU A 39 -6.42 1.14 1.07
CA LEU A 39 -5.27 0.33 0.68
C LEU A 39 -4.27 0.22 1.84
N TRP A 40 -4.09 -0.99 2.38
CA TRP A 40 -3.17 -1.23 3.49
C TRP A 40 -2.03 -2.15 3.04
N LEU A 41 -0.84 -1.57 2.95
CA LEU A 41 0.39 -2.18 2.44
C LEU A 41 1.51 -2.21 3.49
N GLY A 42 1.22 -1.89 4.76
CA GLY A 42 2.23 -1.86 5.81
C GLY A 42 2.96 -3.20 6.02
N ASN A 43 4.12 -3.16 6.66
CA ASN A 43 5.02 -4.31 6.84
C ASN A 43 5.31 -5.04 5.51
N ASN A 44 5.56 -4.30 4.44
CA ASN A 44 6.06 -4.86 3.18
C ASN A 44 7.34 -4.12 2.78
N PRO A 45 8.31 -4.77 2.12
CA PRO A 45 9.56 -4.16 1.66
C PRO A 45 9.37 -3.26 0.42
N ILE A 46 8.29 -2.49 0.36
CA ILE A 46 8.00 -1.55 -0.74
C ILE A 46 8.93 -0.36 -0.62
N THR A 47 9.57 0.00 -1.73
CA THR A 47 10.49 1.16 -1.82
C THR A 47 9.95 2.26 -2.72
N ASP A 48 9.10 1.91 -3.70
CA ASP A 48 8.56 2.81 -4.70
C ASP A 48 7.03 2.72 -4.75
N ILE A 49 6.39 3.89 -4.77
CA ILE A 49 4.94 4.08 -4.87
C ILE A 49 4.57 5.08 -5.98
N ALA A 50 5.48 5.37 -6.91
CA ALA A 50 5.24 6.27 -8.03
C ALA A 50 4.02 5.87 -8.88
N LEU A 51 3.65 4.59 -8.88
CA LEU A 51 2.49 4.07 -9.61
C LEU A 51 1.17 4.19 -8.84
N LEU A 52 1.19 4.59 -7.55
CA LEU A 52 -0.01 4.89 -6.76
C LEU A 52 -0.52 6.32 -7.01
N THR A 53 -0.33 6.84 -8.22
CA THR A 53 -0.79 8.18 -8.63
C THR A 53 -2.31 8.18 -8.79
N ASN A 54 -2.98 8.91 -7.90
CA ASN A 54 -4.38 9.29 -8.01
C ASN A 54 -5.39 8.16 -8.31
N PRO A 55 -5.53 7.15 -7.45
CA PRO A 55 -6.77 6.38 -7.36
C PRO A 55 -7.90 7.35 -6.97
N GLY A 56 -8.73 7.76 -7.94
CA GLY A 56 -9.67 8.87 -7.81
C GLY A 56 -10.71 8.78 -6.68
N GLU A 57 -10.74 7.67 -5.93
CA GLU A 57 -11.58 7.46 -4.74
C GLU A 57 -10.80 6.98 -3.49
N LEU A 58 -9.46 6.96 -3.48
CA LEU A 58 -8.73 6.46 -2.31
C LEU A 58 -8.82 7.43 -1.14
N GLU A 59 -9.54 7.00 -0.12
CA GLU A 59 -9.77 7.71 1.13
C GLU A 59 -8.67 7.38 2.16
N GLU A 60 -8.09 6.18 2.11
CA GLU A 60 -7.15 5.68 3.11
C GLU A 60 -5.99 4.89 2.49
N LEU A 61 -4.76 5.25 2.87
CA LEU A 61 -3.53 4.55 2.49
C LEU A 61 -2.65 4.36 3.74
N LEU A 62 -2.28 3.11 4.02
CA LEU A 62 -1.36 2.77 5.10
C LEU A 62 -0.09 2.12 4.56
N LEU A 63 1.05 2.80 4.79
CA LEU A 63 2.39 2.40 4.35
C LEU A 63 3.38 2.26 5.52
N PHE A 64 2.90 2.02 6.74
CA PHE A 64 3.78 1.93 7.90
C PHE A 64 4.74 0.74 7.78
N ASN A 65 5.98 0.90 8.27
CA ASN A 65 7.03 -0.11 8.18
C ASN A 65 7.24 -0.62 6.74
N THR A 66 7.27 0.32 5.80
CA THR A 66 7.78 0.15 4.44
C THR A 66 9.10 0.93 4.30
N GLN A 67 9.76 0.82 3.15
CA GLN A 67 11.01 1.52 2.84
C GLN A 67 10.78 2.71 1.90
N VAL A 68 9.52 3.15 1.74
CA VAL A 68 9.15 4.28 0.90
C VAL A 68 9.72 5.57 1.50
N ALA A 69 10.63 6.20 0.76
CA ALA A 69 11.26 7.47 1.15
C ALA A 69 10.57 8.68 0.50
N ASP A 70 10.06 8.52 -0.73
CA ASP A 70 9.38 9.57 -1.47
C ASP A 70 7.86 9.36 -1.44
N ILE A 71 7.17 10.30 -0.81
CA ILE A 71 5.69 10.35 -0.75
C ILE A 71 5.10 11.43 -1.67
N SER A 72 5.92 12.06 -2.53
CA SER A 72 5.46 12.99 -3.55
C SER A 72 4.37 12.42 -4.48
N PRO A 73 4.32 11.10 -4.79
CA PRO A 73 3.23 10.53 -5.59
C PRO A 73 1.84 10.65 -4.92
N LEU A 74 1.79 10.91 -3.61
CA LEU A 74 0.55 10.99 -2.82
C LEU A 74 -0.02 12.41 -2.69
N GLN A 75 0.64 13.44 -3.25
CA GLN A 75 0.27 14.85 -3.07
C GLN A 75 -1.16 15.20 -3.55
N GLY A 76 -1.77 14.35 -4.39
CA GLY A 76 -3.16 14.50 -4.86
C GLY A 76 -4.21 13.72 -4.07
N LEU A 77 -3.81 12.88 -3.10
CA LEU A 77 -4.77 12.15 -2.27
C LEU A 77 -5.34 13.10 -1.22
N ASN A 78 -6.67 13.12 -1.06
CA ASN A 78 -7.38 13.96 -0.08
C ASN A 78 -7.04 13.53 1.36
N GLN A 79 -5.88 13.96 1.86
CA GLN A 79 -5.37 14.15 3.23
C GLN A 79 -5.75 13.20 4.39
N ARG A 80 -6.42 12.07 4.15
CA ARG A 80 -6.63 10.98 5.13
C ARG A 80 -5.63 9.84 4.99
N ALA A 81 -4.77 9.89 3.97
CA ALA A 81 -3.64 9.00 3.81
C ALA A 81 -2.62 9.22 4.94
N LEU A 82 -2.71 8.40 5.99
CA LEU A 82 -1.66 8.28 6.99
C LEU A 82 -0.48 7.49 6.40
N ALA A 83 0.20 8.08 5.42
CA ALA A 83 1.57 7.73 5.15
C ALA A 83 2.39 8.31 6.31
N ARG A 84 2.47 7.60 7.43
CA ARG A 84 3.56 7.80 8.41
C ARG A 84 4.72 6.98 7.86
N PRO A 85 5.68 7.58 7.12
CA PRO A 85 6.90 6.87 6.80
C PRO A 85 7.54 6.58 8.15
N VAL A 86 7.77 5.31 8.47
CA VAL A 86 8.48 4.99 9.70
C VAL A 86 9.93 5.38 9.44
N GLN A 87 10.27 6.62 9.80
CA GLN A 87 11.64 6.94 10.14
C GLN A 87 11.97 6.06 11.34
N HIS A 88 13.00 5.24 11.19
CA HIS A 88 13.65 4.47 12.22
C HIS A 88 13.39 5.05 13.62
N ALA A 89 12.61 4.33 14.43
CA ALA A 89 12.60 4.51 15.87
C ALA A 89 12.73 3.12 16.49
N CYS A 90 13.88 2.47 16.22
CA CYS A 90 14.51 1.73 17.29
C CYS A 90 14.87 2.75 18.39
N GLY A 91 14.20 2.63 19.52
CA GLY A 91 14.53 3.24 20.80
C GLY A 91 14.10 2.27 21.89
#